data_AF-A0A645BS13-F1
#
_entry.id   AF-A0A645BS13-F1
#
_cell.length_a   1.000
_cell.length_b   1.000
_cell.length_c   1.000
_cell.angle_alpha   90.00
_cell.angle_beta   90.00
_cell.angle_gamma   90.00
#
_symmetry.space_group_name_H-M   'P 1'
#
loop_
_entity.id
_entity.type
_entity.pdbx_description
1 polymer ?
#
loop_
_entity_poly.entity_id
_entity_poly.type
_entity_poly.pdbx_seq_one_letter_code
_entity_poly.pdbx_strand_id
1 'polypeptide(L)'
;MIKCKNECPLGKFSGCCHFCSEYDSCADGCSEVPENCGESLPDEETALATFQVQQLAVIQKIADICTQKKALEAVEKEMKDKLKEAMEKANIKKFESDILNITYIAATTSTSIDSAKLKKKYPDIANECSKTSAKSAYIKVEIKDGENNG
;
A
#
# COMPACT_ATOMS: atom_id res chain seq x y z
N MET A 1 -18.54 -16.17 8.24
CA MET A 1 -19.17 -17.35 7.61
C MET A 1 -18.08 -18.14 6.90
N ILE A 2 -17.90 -19.41 7.24
CA ILE A 2 -16.84 -20.26 6.69
C ILE A 2 -17.14 -20.53 5.22
N LYS A 3 -16.19 -20.19 4.34
CA LYS A 3 -16.29 -20.42 2.89
C LYS A 3 -15.74 -21.82 2.56
N CYS A 4 -16.12 -22.35 1.41
CA CYS A 4 -15.59 -23.61 0.89
C CYS A 4 -14.87 -23.33 -0.44
N LYS A 5 -13.75 -24.02 -0.70
CA LYS A 5 -13.13 -24.00 -2.03
C LYS A 5 -14.01 -24.68 -3.08
N ASN A 6 -14.75 -25.71 -2.67
CA ASN A 6 -15.65 -26.45 -3.54
C ASN A 6 -17.02 -25.77 -3.60
N GLU A 7 -17.57 -25.67 -4.80
CA GLU A 7 -18.93 -25.21 -5.04
C GLU A 7 -19.94 -26.29 -4.65
N CYS A 8 -21.15 -25.87 -4.25
CA CYS A 8 -22.24 -26.79 -3.98
C CYS A 8 -22.63 -27.52 -5.28
N PRO A 9 -22.68 -28.87 -5.31
CA PRO A 9 -23.10 -29.63 -6.49
C PRO A 9 -24.51 -29.27 -6.99
N LEU A 10 -25.37 -28.79 -6.09
CA LEU A 10 -26.74 -28.34 -6.39
C LEU A 10 -26.83 -26.84 -6.67
N GLY A 11 -25.74 -26.08 -6.53
CA GLY A 11 -25.69 -24.63 -6.75
C GLY A 11 -26.50 -23.78 -5.76
N LYS A 12 -27.04 -24.37 -4.69
CA LYS A 12 -27.98 -23.71 -3.77
C LYS A 12 -27.35 -22.87 -2.67
N PHE A 13 -26.08 -23.08 -2.35
CA PHE A 13 -25.42 -22.46 -1.21
C PHE A 13 -23.95 -22.12 -1.51
N SER A 14 -23.53 -20.91 -1.15
CA SER A 14 -22.18 -20.37 -1.38
C SER A 14 -21.40 -20.24 -0.07
N GLY A 15 -21.19 -21.38 0.58
CA GLY A 15 -20.46 -21.49 1.84
C GLY A 15 -20.14 -22.94 2.17
N CYS A 16 -19.57 -23.20 3.35
CA CYS A 16 -19.31 -24.56 3.79
C CYS A 16 -20.61 -25.37 3.95
N CYS A 17 -20.69 -26.53 3.29
CA CYS A 17 -21.88 -27.40 3.24
C CYS A 17 -22.47 -27.71 4.63
N HIS A 18 -21.62 -27.85 5.65
CA HIS A 18 -22.01 -28.09 7.05
C HIS A 18 -22.80 -26.94 7.70
N PHE A 19 -22.80 -25.75 7.10
CA PHE A 19 -23.57 -24.58 7.53
C PHE A 19 -24.77 -24.29 6.59
N CYS A 20 -25.08 -25.22 5.68
CA CYS A 20 -26.25 -25.13 4.82
C CYS A 20 -27.53 -25.44 5.62
N SER A 21 -28.58 -24.64 5.44
CA SER A 21 -29.88 -24.87 6.11
C SER A 21 -30.55 -26.18 5.69
N GLU A 22 -30.20 -26.76 4.54
CA GLU A 22 -30.72 -28.03 4.04
C GLU A 22 -29.76 -29.22 4.31
N TYR A 23 -28.70 -29.02 5.12
CA TYR A 23 -27.65 -30.04 5.30
C TYR A 23 -28.19 -31.38 5.82
N ASP A 24 -29.05 -31.36 6.85
CA ASP A 24 -29.57 -32.58 7.51
C ASP A 24 -30.39 -33.49 6.58
N SER A 25 -30.94 -32.94 5.50
CA SER A 25 -31.74 -33.68 4.51
C SER A 25 -31.05 -33.83 3.15
N CYS A 26 -29.80 -33.37 3.03
CA CYS A 26 -29.05 -33.36 1.78
C CYS A 26 -28.26 -34.67 1.59
N ALA A 27 -28.64 -35.47 0.59
CA ALA A 27 -27.94 -36.71 0.24
C ALA A 27 -26.48 -36.48 -0.22
N ASP A 28 -26.21 -35.32 -0.81
CA ASP A 28 -24.86 -34.89 -1.24
C ASP A 28 -24.13 -34.05 -0.18
N GLY A 29 -24.56 -34.15 1.09
CA GLY A 29 -23.94 -33.46 2.21
C GLY A 29 -22.48 -33.86 2.40
N CYS A 30 -21.61 -32.88 2.67
CA CYS A 30 -20.19 -33.14 2.93
C CYS A 30 -20.00 -33.97 4.20
N SER A 31 -19.28 -35.09 4.11
CA SER A 31 -19.08 -36.03 5.23
C SER A 31 -18.06 -35.54 6.26
N GLU A 32 -17.13 -34.67 5.86
CA GLU A 32 -16.05 -34.17 6.71
C GLU A 32 -16.41 -32.82 7.31
N VAL A 33 -16.08 -32.63 8.60
CA VAL A 33 -16.27 -31.35 9.28
C VAL A 33 -15.23 -30.31 8.81
N PRO A 34 -15.54 -29.00 8.88
CA PRO A 34 -14.68 -27.95 8.33
C PRO A 34 -13.23 -27.98 8.82
N GLU A 35 -13.00 -28.43 10.06
CA GLU A 35 -11.68 -28.47 10.69
C GLU A 35 -10.73 -29.52 10.07
N ASN A 36 -11.28 -30.60 9.50
CA ASN A 36 -10.49 -31.74 9.02
C ASN A 36 -10.53 -31.91 7.50
N CYS A 37 -11.42 -31.21 6.79
CA CYS A 37 -11.62 -31.44 5.36
C CYS A 37 -10.55 -30.81 4.46
N GLY A 38 -9.80 -29.79 4.92
CA GLY A 38 -8.79 -29.06 4.12
C GLY A 38 -9.36 -28.16 3.00
N GLU A 39 -10.66 -28.26 2.75
CA GLU A 39 -11.41 -27.52 1.74
C GLU A 39 -12.16 -26.31 2.31
N SER A 40 -12.28 -26.25 3.64
CA SER A 40 -12.80 -25.07 4.33
C SER A 40 -11.78 -23.93 4.26
N LEU A 41 -12.29 -22.73 3.99
CA LEU A 41 -11.52 -21.51 4.12
C LEU A 41 -11.86 -20.89 5.48
N PRO A 42 -10.85 -20.42 6.24
CA PRO A 42 -11.11 -19.70 7.47
C PRO A 42 -12.04 -18.53 7.19
N ASP A 43 -12.93 -18.25 8.14
CA ASP A 43 -13.74 -17.05 8.04
C ASP A 43 -12.84 -15.80 7.99
N GLU A 44 -13.35 -14.73 7.38
CA GLU A 44 -12.56 -13.53 7.09
C GLU A 44 -11.97 -12.88 8.36
N GLU A 45 -12.62 -13.02 9.51
CA GLU A 45 -12.16 -12.47 10.79
C GLU A 45 -10.99 -13.28 11.36
N THR A 46 -11.11 -14.61 11.41
CA THR A 46 -10.03 -15.51 11.82
C THR A 46 -8.84 -15.44 10.86
N ALA A 47 -9.10 -15.32 9.55
CA ALA A 47 -8.06 -15.16 8.54
C ALA A 47 -7.30 -13.83 8.71
N LEU A 48 -8.01 -12.73 8.98
CA LEU A 48 -7.41 -11.43 9.23
C LEU A 48 -6.59 -11.43 10.53
N ALA A 49 -7.13 -12.00 11.62
CA ALA A 49 -6.42 -12.11 12.89
C ALA A 49 -5.15 -12.96 12.76
N THR A 50 -5.23 -14.10 12.07
CA THR A 50 -4.08 -14.98 11.80
C THR A 50 -3.04 -14.26 10.94
N PHE A 51 -3.47 -13.56 9.89
CA PHE A 51 -2.58 -12.76 9.04
C PHE A 51 -1.88 -11.66 9.83
N GLN A 52 -2.61 -10.93 10.67
CA GLN A 52 -2.04 -9.87 11.51
C GLN A 52 -0.97 -10.41 12.46
N VAL A 53 -1.23 -11.54 13.13
CA VAL A 53 -0.26 -12.18 14.04
C VAL A 53 0.95 -12.71 13.27
N GLN A 54 0.74 -13.41 12.16
CA GLN A 54 1.82 -13.97 11.34
C GLN A 54 2.72 -12.89 10.73
N GLN A 55 2.12 -11.77 10.31
CA GLN A 55 2.83 -10.68 9.65
C GLN A 55 3.24 -9.55 10.62
N LEU A 56 2.98 -9.68 11.92
CA LEU A 56 3.24 -8.62 12.92
C LEU A 56 4.70 -8.14 12.86
N ALA A 57 5.66 -9.07 12.80
CA ALA A 57 7.08 -8.74 12.71
C ALA A 57 7.43 -7.99 11.42
N VAL A 58 6.76 -8.31 10.31
CA VAL A 58 6.94 -7.62 9.02
C VAL A 58 6.32 -6.23 9.06
N ILE A 59 5.10 -6.10 9.62
CA ILE A 59 4.40 -4.84 9.80
C ILE A 59 5.22 -3.89 10.69
N GLN A 60 5.74 -4.39 11.81
CA GLN A 60 6.57 -3.60 12.72
C GLN A 60 7.83 -3.10 12.01
N LYS A 61 8.55 -3.97 11.28
CA LYS A 61 9.73 -3.57 10.50
C LYS A 61 9.39 -2.52 9.44
N ILE A 62 8.25 -2.64 8.77
CA ILE A 62 7.81 -1.64 7.78
C ILE A 62 7.55 -0.29 8.48
N ALA A 63 6.88 -0.30 9.64
CA ALA A 63 6.62 0.91 10.41
C ALA A 63 7.92 1.60 10.87
N ASP A 64 8.89 0.82 11.35
CA ASP A 64 10.21 1.31 11.76
C ASP A 64 10.96 1.92 10.57
N ILE A 65 10.98 1.24 9.42
CA ILE A 65 11.60 1.74 8.18
C ILE A 65 10.93 3.04 7.72
N CYS A 66 9.59 3.11 7.73
CA CYS A 66 8.88 4.33 7.34
C CYS A 66 9.18 5.51 8.28
N THR A 67 9.31 5.25 9.58
CA THR A 67 9.64 6.27 10.58
C THR A 67 11.07 6.76 10.40
N GLN A 68 12.02 5.83 10.24
CA GLN A 68 13.44 6.16 9.97
C GLN A 68 13.58 6.93 8.65
N LYS A 69 12.86 6.54 7.60
CA LYS A 69 12.89 7.24 6.32
C LYS A 69 12.41 8.70 6.46
N LYS A 70 11.31 8.94 7.17
CA LYS A 70 10.83 10.32 7.44
C LYS A 70 11.88 11.14 8.20
N ALA A 71 12.53 10.54 9.21
CA ALA A 71 13.60 11.21 9.94
C ALA A 71 14.81 11.51 9.06
N LEU A 72 15.23 10.55 8.23
CA LEU A 72 16.35 10.72 7.29
C LEU A 72 16.06 11.78 6.22
N GLU A 73 14.83 11.86 5.70
CA GLU A 73 14.42 12.90 4.74
C GLU A 73 14.50 14.30 5.37
N ALA A 74 14.13 14.44 6.64
CA ALA A 74 14.26 15.71 7.37
C ALA A 74 15.73 16.11 7.57
N VAL A 75 16.57 15.17 8.01
CA VAL A 75 18.02 15.38 8.16
C VAL A 75 18.67 15.69 6.82
N GLU A 76 18.32 14.96 5.75
CA GLU A 76 18.85 15.18 4.41
C GLU A 76 18.51 16.60 3.92
N LYS A 77 17.27 17.05 4.15
CA LYS A 77 16.86 18.42 3.81
C LYS A 77 17.67 19.46 4.58
N GLU A 78 17.81 19.30 5.89
CA GLU A 78 18.60 20.21 6.73
C GLU A 78 20.06 20.27 6.28
N MET A 79 20.67 19.13 5.95
CA MET A 79 22.05 19.07 5.47
C MET A 79 22.21 19.69 4.08
N LYS A 80 21.24 19.49 3.18
CA LYS A 80 21.21 20.16 1.87
C LYS A 80 21.04 21.67 2.01
N ASP A 81 20.22 22.14 2.94
CA ASP A 81 20.01 23.56 3.19
C ASP A 81 21.28 24.21 3.76
N LYS A 82 21.94 23.58 4.75
CA LYS A 82 23.25 24.02 5.26
C LYS A 82 24.31 24.06 4.16
N LEU A 83 24.35 23.05 3.31
CA LEU A 83 25.29 23.00 2.20
C LEU A 83 25.00 24.09 1.15
N LYS A 84 23.72 24.33 0.83
CA LYS A 84 23.27 25.42 -0.04
C LYS A 84 23.73 26.77 0.49
N GLU A 85 23.50 27.05 1.78
CA GLU A 85 23.95 28.30 2.42
C GLU A 85 25.48 28.45 2.39
N ALA A 86 26.23 27.36 2.63
CA ALA A 86 27.68 27.38 2.57
C ALA A 86 28.19 27.65 1.13
N MET A 87 27.57 27.02 0.13
CA MET A 87 27.86 27.25 -1.29
C MET A 87 27.54 28.68 -1.72
N GLU A 88 26.43 29.26 -1.24
CA GLU A 88 26.06 30.67 -1.48
C GLU A 88 27.07 31.65 -0.85
N LYS A 89 27.43 31.43 0.43
CA LYS A 89 28.41 32.27 1.14
C LYS A 89 29.80 32.23 0.51
N ALA A 90 30.21 31.06 0.03
CA ALA A 90 31.50 30.86 -0.63
C ALA A 90 31.48 31.19 -2.14
N ASN A 91 30.32 31.52 -2.71
CA ASN A 91 30.10 31.75 -4.14
C ASN A 91 30.56 30.57 -5.02
N ILE A 92 30.41 29.35 -4.50
CA ILE A 92 30.80 28.09 -5.16
C ILE A 92 29.60 27.56 -5.93
N LYS A 93 29.74 27.44 -7.26
CA LYS A 93 28.68 26.89 -8.14
C LYS A 93 28.73 25.38 -8.28
N LYS A 94 29.92 24.80 -8.09
CA LYS A 94 30.17 23.37 -8.24
C LYS A 94 31.23 22.93 -7.23
N PHE A 95 30.93 21.86 -6.50
CA PHE A 95 31.82 21.23 -5.54
C PHE A 95 31.88 19.74 -5.87
N GLU A 96 33.08 19.23 -6.15
CA GLU A 96 33.32 17.81 -6.37
C GLU A 96 34.16 17.27 -5.22
N SER A 97 33.78 16.11 -4.71
CA SER A 97 34.49 15.36 -3.69
C SER A 97 34.61 13.90 -4.14
N ASP A 98 35.47 13.13 -3.48
CA ASP A 98 35.65 11.70 -3.79
C ASP A 98 34.36 10.87 -3.63
N ILE A 99 33.35 11.42 -2.94
CA ILE A 99 32.10 10.73 -2.61
C ILE A 99 30.91 11.33 -3.38
N LEU A 100 30.89 12.64 -3.62
CA LEU A 100 29.73 13.36 -4.17
C LEU A 100 30.14 14.50 -5.11
N ASN A 101 29.42 14.61 -6.23
CA ASN A 101 29.44 15.77 -7.13
C ASN A 101 28.21 16.63 -6.87
N ILE A 102 28.41 17.87 -6.42
CA ILE A 102 27.36 18.77 -5.97
C ILE A 102 27.38 20.02 -6.84
N THR A 103 26.29 20.24 -7.56
CA THR A 103 26.10 21.44 -8.38
C THR A 103 25.00 22.29 -7.75
N TYR A 104 25.32 23.54 -7.43
CA TYR A 104 24.32 24.49 -6.98
C TYR A 104 23.48 24.92 -8.18
N ILE A 105 22.19 24.57 -8.17
CA ILE A 105 21.22 25.00 -9.17
C ILE A 105 20.39 26.12 -8.53
N ALA A 106 20.41 27.29 -9.15
CA ALA A 106 19.60 28.42 -8.71
C ALA A 106 18.10 28.05 -8.74
N ALA A 107 17.32 28.71 -7.89
CA ALA A 107 15.87 28.51 -7.83
C ALA A 107 15.26 28.62 -9.24
N THR A 108 14.71 27.52 -9.72
CA THR A 108 14.09 27.42 -11.04
C THR A 108 12.61 27.13 -10.85
N THR A 109 11.75 27.93 -11.48
CA THR A 109 10.31 27.72 -11.45
C THR A 109 9.92 26.61 -12.42
N SER A 110 9.41 25.50 -11.88
CA SER A 110 8.80 24.43 -12.67
C SER A 110 7.29 24.63 -12.70
N THR A 111 6.72 24.89 -13.88
CA THR A 111 5.27 24.97 -14.08
C THR A 111 4.74 23.58 -14.39
N SER A 112 4.03 22.97 -13.44
CA SER A 112 3.32 21.70 -13.67
C SER A 112 1.85 21.94 -13.98
N ILE A 113 1.28 21.10 -14.85
CA ILE A 113 -0.13 21.19 -15.21
C ILE A 113 -0.97 20.60 -14.08
N ASP A 114 -1.84 21.44 -13.51
CA ASP A 114 -2.87 21.00 -12.56
C ASP A 114 -3.88 20.10 -13.27
N SER A 115 -3.60 18.80 -13.23
CA SER A 115 -4.37 17.76 -13.91
C SER A 115 -5.82 17.68 -13.40
N ALA A 116 -6.08 18.11 -12.15
CA ALA A 116 -7.43 18.14 -11.60
C ALA A 116 -8.24 19.29 -12.19
N LYS A 117 -7.64 20.48 -12.35
CA LYS A 117 -8.28 21.59 -13.07
C LYS A 117 -8.45 21.29 -14.56
N LEU A 118 -7.48 20.64 -15.20
CA LEU A 118 -7.56 20.26 -16.62
C LEU A 118 -8.73 19.30 -16.87
N LYS A 119 -8.86 18.23 -16.07
CA LYS A 119 -9.98 17.27 -16.17
C LYS A 119 -11.35 17.91 -15.93
N LYS A 120 -11.45 18.92 -15.07
CA LYS A 120 -12.71 19.63 -14.79
C LYS A 120 -13.13 20.60 -15.90
N LYS A 121 -12.19 21.28 -16.54
CA LYS A 121 -12.47 22.29 -17.57
C LYS A 121 -12.44 21.74 -18.99
N TYR A 122 -11.61 20.73 -19.26
CA TYR A 122 -11.36 20.16 -20.57
C TYR A 122 -11.21 18.62 -20.47
N PRO A 123 -12.32 17.90 -20.22
CA PRO A 123 -12.30 16.45 -20.04
C PRO A 123 -11.83 15.71 -21.30
N ASP A 124 -12.18 16.20 -22.49
CA ASP A 124 -11.82 15.57 -23.77
C ASP A 124 -10.31 15.61 -24.02
N ILE A 125 -9.68 16.77 -23.79
CA ILE A 125 -8.23 16.97 -23.93
C ILE A 125 -7.46 16.17 -22.86
N ALA A 126 -8.01 16.09 -21.65
CA ALA A 126 -7.42 15.29 -20.59
C ALA A 126 -7.42 13.79 -20.92
N ASN A 127 -8.47 13.30 -21.58
CA ASN A 127 -8.54 11.91 -22.04
C ASN A 127 -7.56 11.64 -23.18
N GLU A 128 -7.45 12.56 -24.15
CA GLU A 128 -6.52 12.45 -25.28
C GLU A 128 -5.04 12.46 -24.82
N CYS A 129 -4.70 13.28 -23.83
CA CYS A 129 -3.33 13.40 -23.31
C CYS A 129 -3.00 12.36 -22.22
N SER A 130 -3.94 11.50 -21.81
CA SER A 130 -3.73 10.52 -20.74
C SER A 130 -3.15 9.22 -21.28
N LYS A 131 -1.92 8.89 -20.86
CA LYS A 131 -1.31 7.59 -21.12
C LYS A 131 -1.58 6.63 -19.95
N THR A 132 -2.40 5.61 -20.18
CA THR A 132 -2.61 4.52 -19.22
C THR A 132 -1.46 3.52 -19.33
N SER A 133 -0.69 3.37 -18.24
CA SER A 133 0.32 2.32 -18.12
C SER A 133 -0.15 1.32 -17.07
N ALA A 134 -0.14 0.03 -17.41
CA ALA A 134 -0.43 -1.04 -16.48
C ALA A 134 0.67 -1.07 -15.41
N LYS A 135 0.31 -0.74 -14.17
CA LYS A 135 1.19 -0.88 -13.01
C LYS A 135 0.88 -2.22 -12.35
N SER A 136 1.93 -2.96 -12.03
CA SER A 136 1.81 -4.17 -11.21
C SER A 136 1.17 -3.82 -9.86
N ALA A 137 0.49 -4.79 -9.26
CA ALA A 137 -0.08 -4.64 -7.92
C ALA A 137 1.03 -4.22 -6.95
N TYR A 138 0.77 -3.18 -6.16
CA TYR A 138 1.67 -2.70 -5.11
C TYR A 138 0.88 -2.46 -3.84
N ILE A 139 1.53 -2.68 -2.69
CA ILE A 139 0.96 -2.43 -1.37
C ILE A 139 1.29 -0.98 -1.00
N LYS A 140 0.26 -0.16 -0.74
CA LYS A 140 0.40 1.21 -0.25
C LYS A 140 0.34 1.19 1.27
N VAL A 141 1.40 1.65 1.94
CA VAL A 141 1.47 1.76 3.40
C VAL A 141 1.49 3.24 3.77
N GLU A 142 0.48 3.68 4.53
CA GLU A 142 0.36 5.03 5.07
C GLU A 142 0.36 4.94 6.59
N ILE A 143 1.21 5.74 7.25
CA ILE A 143 1.19 5.85 8.72
C ILE A 143 -0.09 6.60 9.07
N LYS A 144 -0.97 5.97 9.85
CA LYS A 144 -2.08 6.69 10.49
C LYS A 144 -1.47 7.62 11.52
N ASP A 145 -1.57 8.93 11.30
CA ASP A 145 -1.29 9.91 12.33
C ASP A 145 -2.29 9.68 13.47
N GLY A 146 -1.83 9.04 14.55
CA GLY A 146 -2.62 8.86 15.75
C GLY A 146 -2.85 10.22 16.39
N GLU A 147 -4.12 10.61 16.53
CA GLU A 147 -4.53 11.67 17.44
C GLU A 147 -3.96 11.38 18.83
N ASN A 148 -2.91 12.12 19.17
CA ASN A 148 -2.34 12.17 20.49
C ASN A 148 -3.33 12.96 21.37
N ASN A 149 -4.36 12.30 21.88
CA ASN A 149 -5.25 12.87 22.89
C ASN A 149 -4.53 12.81 24.24
N GLY A 150 -4.14 14.00 24.72
CA GLY A 150 -3.57 14.22 26.04
C GLY A 150 -4.56 14.14 27.18
#